data_AF-A0A4U9HHQ2-F1
#
_entry.id   AF-A0A4U9HHQ2-F1
#
_cell.length_a   1.000
_cell.length_b   1.000
_cell.length_c   1.000
_cell.angle_alpha   90.00
_cell.angle_beta   90.00
_cell.angle_gamma   90.00
#
_symmetry.space_group_name_H-M   'P 1'
#
loop_
_entity.id
_entity.type
_entity.pdbx_description
1 polymer ?
#
loop_
_entity_poly.entity_id
_entity_poly.type
_entity_poly.pdbx_seq_one_letter_code
_entity_poly.pdbx_strand_id
1 'polypeptide(L)'
;MKQKVISIGDINVANDLPFVLFGGMNVLESRDLAMRICEHYVTVTQKLGIPYVFKASFDKAKPLFHSLLPRAGPGRGDAYF
;
A
#
# COMPACT_ATOMS: atom_id res chain seq x y z
N MET A 1 13.10 16.04 21.96
CA MET A 1 13.48 14.60 21.95
C MET A 1 14.00 14.26 20.56
N LYS A 2 15.07 13.45 20.45
CA LYS A 2 15.58 12.98 19.15
C LYS A 2 14.59 11.98 18.54
N GLN A 3 14.16 12.20 17.30
CA GLN A 3 13.24 11.29 16.62
C GLN A 3 13.98 10.03 16.15
N LYS A 4 13.26 8.90 16.17
CA LYS A 4 13.77 7.65 15.62
C LYS A 4 13.58 7.68 14.10
N VAL A 5 14.64 7.44 13.36
CA VAL A 5 14.61 7.32 11.90
C VAL A 5 14.58 5.83 11.54
N ILE A 6 13.62 5.45 10.69
CA ILE A 6 13.49 4.09 10.13
C ILE A 6 13.68 4.18 8.62
N SER A 7 14.60 3.38 8.08
CA SER A 7 14.87 3.33 6.63
C SER A 7 14.09 2.18 5.97
N ILE A 8 13.40 2.48 4.88
CA ILE A 8 12.70 1.52 4.01
C ILE A 8 13.32 1.66 2.62
N GLY A 9 14.31 0.81 2.32
CA GLY A 9 15.17 1.02 1.17
C GLY A 9 15.83 2.41 1.25
N ASP A 10 15.62 3.23 0.23
CA ASP A 10 16.17 4.59 0.14
C ASP A 10 15.31 5.67 0.84
N ILE A 11 14.15 5.29 1.39
CA ILE A 11 13.22 6.23 2.06
C ILE A 11 13.49 6.24 3.57
N ASN A 12 13.78 7.42 4.13
CA ASN A 12 13.89 7.61 5.58
C ASN A 12 12.57 8.15 6.14
N VAL A 13 12.01 7.46 7.15
CA VAL A 13 10.76 7.81 7.82
C VAL A 13 11.05 8.26 9.25
N ALA A 14 10.63 9.48 9.61
CA ALA A 14 10.67 10.00 10.97
C ALA A 14 9.63 11.12 11.16
N ASN A 15 9.32 11.47 12.40
CA ASN A 15 8.31 12.49 12.72
C ASN A 15 8.74 13.92 12.38
N ASP A 16 10.04 14.14 12.15
CA ASP A 16 10.66 15.43 11.83
C ASP A 16 11.22 15.50 10.39
N LEU A 17 10.93 14.49 9.56
CA LEU A 17 11.27 14.46 8.14
C LEU A 17 10.04 14.81 7.26
N PRO A 18 10.24 15.11 5.96
CA PRO A 18 9.13 15.22 5.02
C PRO A 18 8.23 13.99 5.08
N PHE A 19 6.91 14.21 5.03
CA PHE A 19 5.95 13.12 5.16
C PHE A 19 6.15 12.08 4.05
N VAL A 20 5.95 10.80 4.40
CA VAL A 20 5.98 9.69 3.46
C VAL A 20 4.57 9.15 3.29
N LEU A 21 4.11 9.01 2.05
CA LEU A 21 2.78 8.50 1.75
C LEU A 21 2.77 6.97 1.72
N PHE A 22 2.05 6.36 2.66
CA PHE A 22 1.66 4.95 2.59
C PHE A 22 0.25 4.88 2.00
N GLY A 23 0.15 4.64 0.69
CA GLY A 23 -1.11 4.72 -0.06
C GLY A 23 -1.28 3.58 -1.04
N GLY A 24 -2.50 3.29 -1.44
CA GLY A 24 -2.79 2.20 -2.38
C GLY A 24 -4.22 1.74 -2.24
N MET A 25 -4.43 0.43 -2.21
CA MET A 25 -5.76 -0.16 -2.16
C MET A 25 -5.99 -1.00 -0.91
N ASN A 26 -7.27 -1.31 -0.65
CA ASN A 26 -7.63 -2.09 0.52
C ASN A 26 -7.14 -3.53 0.37
N VAL A 27 -7.65 -4.25 -0.63
CA VAL A 27 -7.32 -5.65 -0.94
C VAL A 27 -6.87 -5.73 -2.39
N LEU A 28 -5.91 -6.61 -2.68
CA LEU A 28 -5.58 -6.95 -4.06
C LEU A 28 -6.80 -7.67 -4.68
N GLU A 29 -7.52 -7.04 -5.60
CA GLU A 29 -8.68 -7.68 -6.24
C GLU A 29 -8.29 -8.34 -7.57
N SER A 30 -7.36 -7.72 -8.29
CA SER A 30 -6.74 -8.27 -9.49
C SER A 30 -5.39 -7.61 -9.74
N ARG A 31 -4.51 -8.29 -10.50
CA ARG A 31 -3.21 -7.77 -10.92
C ARG A 31 -3.35 -6.43 -11.65
N ASP A 32 -4.22 -6.37 -12.65
CA ASP A 32 -4.37 -5.19 -13.50
C ASP A 32 -4.96 -3.99 -12.74
N LEU A 33 -5.82 -4.24 -11.74
CA LEU A 33 -6.30 -3.16 -10.88
C LEU A 33 -5.18 -2.64 -9.97
N ALA A 34 -4.38 -3.54 -9.37
CA ALA A 34 -3.25 -3.15 -8.55
C ALA A 34 -2.22 -2.33 -9.34
N MET A 35 -1.91 -2.74 -10.57
CA MET A 35 -0.98 -2.03 -11.45
C MET A 35 -1.50 -0.63 -11.82
N ARG A 36 -2.77 -0.50 -12.23
CA ARG A 36 -3.36 0.82 -12.56
C ARG A 36 -3.35 1.78 -11.37
N ILE A 37 -3.67 1.28 -10.18
CA ILE A 37 -3.65 2.10 -8.96
C ILE A 37 -2.23 2.51 -8.63
N CYS A 38 -1.28 1.56 -8.65
CA CYS A 38 0.13 1.83 -8.37
C CYS A 38 0.71 2.88 -9.34
N GLU A 39 0.48 2.72 -10.66
CA GLU A 39 0.93 3.65 -11.69
C GLU A 39 0.42 5.08 -11.44
N HIS A 40 -0.87 5.21 -11.08
CA HIS A 40 -1.45 6.52 -10.78
C HIS A 40 -0.80 7.15 -9.55
N TYR A 41 -0.62 6.40 -8.45
CA TYR A 41 0.05 6.90 -7.26
C TYR A 41 1.50 7.30 -7.53
N VAL A 42 2.26 6.49 -8.26
CA VAL A 42 3.65 6.79 -8.63
C VAL A 42 3.72 8.08 -9.44
N THR A 43 2.85 8.23 -10.46
CA THR A 43 2.82 9.42 -11.30
C THR A 43 2.56 10.69 -10.48
N VAL A 44 1.58 10.66 -9.58
CA VAL A 44 1.22 11.81 -8.75
C VAL A 44 2.29 12.13 -7.71
N THR A 45 2.82 11.12 -7.03
CA THR A 45 3.83 11.31 -5.97
C THR A 45 5.16 11.77 -6.52
N GLN A 46 5.59 11.28 -7.69
CA GLN A 46 6.75 11.80 -8.41
C GLN A 46 6.58 13.26 -8.82
N LYS A 47 5.42 13.62 -9.37
CA LYS A 47 5.12 15.01 -9.76
C LYS A 47 5.18 15.98 -8.56
N LEU A 48 4.77 15.52 -7.38
CA LEU A 48 4.74 16.33 -6.15
C LEU A 48 6.00 16.19 -5.29
N GLY A 49 6.95 15.33 -5.65
CA GLY A 49 8.15 15.07 -4.87
C GLY A 49 7.89 14.40 -3.51
N ILE A 50 6.82 13.60 -3.40
CA ILE A 50 6.42 12.92 -2.17
C ILE A 50 6.99 11.50 -2.15
N PRO A 51 7.77 11.09 -1.13
CA PRO A 51 8.19 9.69 -0.99
C PRO A 51 6.98 8.78 -0.78
N TYR A 52 6.97 7.63 -1.45
CA TYR A 52 5.78 6.79 -1.56
C TYR A 52 6.07 5.30 -1.31
N VAL A 53 5.17 4.66 -0.56
CA VAL A 53 5.12 3.21 -0.36
C VAL A 53 3.74 2.71 -0.76
N PHE A 54 3.69 1.80 -1.75
CA PHE A 54 2.43 1.16 -2.15
C PHE A 54 1.94 0.19 -1.06
N LYS A 55 0.69 0.34 -0.64
CA LYS A 55 0.03 -0.54 0.33
C LYS A 55 -1.14 -1.27 -0.30
N ALA A 56 -1.18 -2.59 -0.14
CA ALA A 56 -2.35 -3.42 -0.37
C ALA A 56 -2.38 -4.60 0.60
N SER A 57 -3.56 -5.16 0.88
CA SER A 57 -3.69 -6.39 1.65
C SER A 57 -3.91 -7.58 0.70
N PHE A 58 -3.15 -8.66 0.89
CA PHE A 58 -3.35 -9.91 0.15
C PHE A 58 -4.48 -10.77 0.75
N ASP A 59 -4.74 -10.61 2.04
CA ASP A 59 -5.78 -11.33 2.78
C ASP A 59 -6.49 -10.38 3.77
N LYS A 60 -7.76 -10.68 4.06
CA LYS A 60 -8.55 -10.02 5.10
C LYS A 60 -9.01 -11.07 6.11
N ALA A 61 -8.32 -11.12 7.24
CA ALA A 61 -8.64 -12.02 8.35
C ALA A 61 -10.01 -11.77 9.02
N LYS A 62 -10.70 -10.66 8.69
CA LYS A 62 -12.04 -10.33 9.17
C LYS A 62 -12.98 -10.22 7.96
N PRO A 63 -13.93 -11.16 7.77
CA PRO A 63 -14.94 -11.03 6.71
C PRO A 63 -15.85 -9.84 6.98
N LEU A 64 -16.32 -9.16 5.92
CA LEU A 64 -17.37 -8.15 6.05
C LEU A 64 -18.67 -8.84 6.47
N PHE A 65 -19.27 -8.37 7.57
CA PHE A 65 -20.51 -8.92 8.15
C PHE A 65 -21.74 -8.86 7.22
N HIS A 66 -21.65 -8.17 6.07
CA HIS A 66 -22.78 -7.85 5.20
C HIS A 66 -22.86 -8.70 3.92
N SER A 67 -21.95 -9.64 3.69
CA SER A 67 -22.00 -10.50 2.49
C SER A 67 -21.78 -11.96 2.85
N LEU A 68 -22.77 -12.79 2.56
CA LEU A 68 -22.74 -14.27 2.68
C LEU A 68 -21.72 -14.94 1.72
N LEU A 69 -20.85 -14.17 1.06
CA LEU A 69 -19.79 -14.64 0.18
C LEU A 69 -18.42 -14.25 0.78
N PRO A 70 -17.46 -15.19 0.89
CA PRO A 70 -16.13 -14.88 1.35
C PRO A 70 -15.38 -14.08 0.27
N ARG A 71 -15.25 -12.76 0.46
CA ARG A 71 -14.25 -11.95 -0.26
C ARG A 71 -13.01 -11.80 0.62
N ALA A 72 -12.34 -12.91 0.88
CA ALA A 72 -10.94 -12.89 1.29
C ALA A 72 -10.11 -12.61 0.02
N GLY A 73 -9.02 -11.86 0.14
CA GLY A 73 -8.19 -11.51 -1.02
C GLY A 73 -7.56 -12.74 -1.70
N PRO A 74 -6.65 -12.53 -2.67
CA PRO A 74 -6.00 -13.61 -3.45
C PRO A 74 -5.25 -14.64 -2.61
N GLY A 75 -5.04 -14.40 -1.31
CA GLY A 75 -4.17 -15.23 -0.49
C GLY A 75 -2.70 -15.05 -0.88
N ARG A 76 -1.79 -15.80 -0.24
CA ARG A 76 -0.35 -15.63 -0.52
C ARG A 76 0.05 -16.04 -1.93
N GLY A 77 -0.55 -17.10 -2.49
CA GLY A 77 -0.11 -17.68 -3.77
C GLY A 77 -0.21 -16.69 -4.93
N ASP A 78 -1.31 -15.95 -4.99
CA ASP A 78 -1.64 -15.09 -6.13
C ASP A 78 -1.31 -13.60 -5.86
N ALA A 79 -0.69 -13.26 -4.73
CA ALA A 79 -0.37 -11.88 -4.36
C ALA A 79 1.03 -11.40 -4.78
N TYR A 80 1.87 -12.32 -5.27
CA TYR A 80 3.22 -12.01 -5.77
C TYR A 80 3.15 -11.82 -7.29
N PHE A 81 2.74 -10.63 -7.73
CA PHE A 81 2.91 -10.20 -9.12
C PHE A 81 4.23 -9.47 -9.32
#